data_AF-A0A8T1A7A8-F1
#
_entry.id   AF-A0A8T1A7A8-F1
#
_cell.length_a   1.000
_cell.length_b   1.000
_cell.length_c   1.000
_cell.angle_alpha   90.00
_cell.angle_beta   90.00
_cell.angle_gamma   90.00
#
_symmetry.space_group_name_H-M   'P 1'
#
loop_
_entity.id
_entity.type
_entity.pdbx_description
1 polymer ?
#
loop_
_entity_poly.entity_id
_entity_poly.type
_entity_poly.pdbx_seq_one_letter_code
_entity_poly.pdbx_strand_id
1 'polypeptide(L)'
;MTDSGKCAFVLGIELVDGPDGSVTMCQRRYVDDILKRFGMDECKAVVSPVDMSTRLVPSDAATKVNAPFREAVGALMHLMTATRPDIAHQDARDLLQAG
;
A
#
# COMPACT_ATOMS: atom_id res chain seq x y z
N MET A 1 4.30 -30.05 21.88
CA MET A 1 4.16 -28.83 21.07
C MET A 1 5.39 -28.77 20.20
N THR A 2 5.21 -29.02 18.90
CA THR A 2 6.31 -29.09 17.93
C THR A 2 6.45 -27.71 17.31
N ASP A 3 7.62 -27.09 17.47
CA ASP A 3 7.92 -25.83 16.79
C ASP A 3 8.06 -26.10 15.28
N SER A 4 7.36 -25.34 14.45
CA SER A 4 7.33 -25.53 12.99
C SER A 4 8.48 -24.79 12.28
N GLY A 5 9.52 -24.38 13.02
CA GLY A 5 10.59 -23.55 12.51
C GLY A 5 10.16 -22.09 12.27
N LYS A 6 11.08 -21.31 11.72
CA LYS A 6 10.88 -19.88 11.48
C LYS A 6 9.76 -19.63 10.47
N CYS A 7 8.83 -18.75 10.83
CA CYS A 7 7.70 -18.38 9.98
C CYS A 7 8.18 -17.46 8.86
N ALA A 8 8.17 -17.93 7.60
CA ALA A 8 8.63 -17.13 6.46
C ALA A 8 7.54 -16.18 5.92
N PHE A 9 6.26 -16.50 6.14
CA PHE A 9 5.14 -15.71 5.63
C PHE A 9 3.96 -15.65 6.62
N VAL A 10 3.38 -14.47 6.80
CA VAL A 10 2.14 -14.26 7.56
C VAL A 10 1.17 -13.47 6.70
N LEU A 11 -0.04 -13.99 6.47
CA LEU A 11 -1.06 -13.35 5.61
C LEU A 11 -0.57 -13.00 4.19
N GLY A 12 0.42 -13.74 3.67
CA GLY A 12 1.06 -13.46 2.38
C GLY A 12 2.14 -12.37 2.42
N ILE A 13 2.44 -11.83 3.60
CA ILE A 13 3.55 -10.89 3.87
C ILE A 13 4.80 -11.68 4.19
N GLU A 14 5.92 -11.32 3.58
CA GLU A 14 7.22 -11.94 3.85
C GLU A 14 7.77 -11.45 5.19
N LEU A 15 8.32 -12.37 5.99
CA LEU A 15 9.04 -12.05 7.22
C LEU A 15 10.54 -12.20 6.99
N VAL A 16 11.27 -11.13 7.26
CA VAL A 16 12.73 -11.07 7.10
C VAL A 16 13.36 -10.95 8.47
N ASP A 17 14.13 -11.97 8.85
CA ASP A 17 14.91 -11.96 10.09
C ASP A 17 16.13 -11.05 9.96
N GLY A 18 16.30 -10.14 10.90
CA GLY A 18 17.50 -9.33 11.06
C GLY A 18 18.61 -10.09 11.83
N PRO A 19 19.88 -9.70 11.62
CA PRO A 19 21.02 -10.29 12.34
C PRO A 19 21.01 -10.00 13.85
N ASP A 20 20.24 -9.00 14.28
CA ASP A 20 20.00 -8.60 15.67
C ASP A 20 18.83 -9.36 16.33
N GLY A 21 18.20 -10.29 15.60
CA GLY A 21 17.01 -11.01 16.05
C GLY A 21 15.70 -10.26 15.83
N SER A 22 15.72 -9.10 15.17
CA SER A 22 14.50 -8.42 14.73
C SER A 22 13.78 -9.21 13.63
N VAL A 23 12.48 -9.00 13.47
CA VAL A 23 11.69 -9.53 12.37
C VAL A 23 11.01 -8.37 11.68
N THR A 24 11.28 -8.21 10.38
CA THR A 24 10.71 -7.14 9.56
C THR A 24 9.70 -7.71 8.58
N MET A 25 8.55 -7.04 8.45
CA MET A 25 7.56 -7.36 7.42
C MET A 25 7.96 -6.72 6.09
N CYS A 26 8.05 -7.53 5.04
CA CYS A 26 8.38 -7.10 3.68
C CYS A 26 7.26 -7.51 2.70
N GLN A 27 6.85 -6.59 1.83
CA GLN A 27 5.87 -6.85 0.77
C GLN A 27 6.38 -6.44 -0.61
N ARG A 28 7.71 -6.39 -0.82
CA ARG A 28 8.28 -5.93 -2.09
C ARG A 28 7.73 -6.69 -3.31
N ARG A 29 7.65 -8.02 -3.23
CA ARG A 29 7.07 -8.84 -4.30
C ARG A 29 5.61 -8.48 -4.58
N TYR A 30 4.83 -8.25 -3.54
CA TYR A 30 3.43 -7.84 -3.68
C TYR A 30 3.31 -6.46 -4.35
N VAL A 31 4.18 -5.51 -4.01
CA VAL A 31 4.25 -4.19 -4.70
C VAL A 31 4.52 -4.38 -6.20
N ASP A 32 5.53 -5.17 -6.55
CA ASP A 32 5.88 -5.41 -7.96
C ASP A 32 4.73 -6.10 -8.73
N ASP A 33 4.05 -7.05 -8.08
CA ASP A 33 2.91 -7.78 -8.66
C ASP A 33 1.70 -6.85 -8.90
N ILE A 34 1.38 -5.95 -7.97
CA ILE A 34 0.27 -5.02 -8.15
C ILE A 34 0.60 -3.99 -9.24
N LEU A 35 1.84 -3.48 -9.30
CA LEU A 35 2.24 -2.52 -10.33
C LEU A 35 2.09 -3.14 -11.72
N LYS A 36 2.58 -4.36 -11.92
CA LYS A 36 2.40 -5.10 -13.18
C LYS A 36 0.93 -5.35 -13.50
N ARG A 37 0.13 -5.76 -12.52
CA ARG A 37 -1.30 -6.06 -12.70
C ARG A 37 -2.12 -4.85 -13.16
N PHE A 38 -1.75 -3.64 -12.73
CA PHE A 38 -2.41 -2.40 -13.16
C PHE A 38 -1.67 -1.67 -14.30
N GLY A 39 -0.63 -2.27 -14.90
CA GLY A 39 0.13 -1.67 -16.01
C GLY A 39 0.96 -0.46 -15.61
N MET A 40 1.52 -0.49 -14.40
CA MET A 40 2.31 0.58 -13.75
C MET A 40 3.76 0.16 -13.48
N ASP A 41 4.27 -0.87 -14.15
CA ASP A 41 5.61 -1.41 -13.97
C ASP A 41 6.73 -0.43 -14.36
N GLU A 42 6.44 0.53 -15.24
CA GLU A 42 7.36 1.61 -15.63
C GLU A 42 7.13 2.92 -14.85
N CYS A 43 6.24 2.93 -13.85
CA CYS A 43 5.97 4.13 -13.08
C CYS A 43 7.17 4.56 -12.23
N LYS A 44 7.44 5.88 -12.21
CA LYS A 44 8.47 6.47 -11.37
C LYS A 44 7.99 6.60 -9.93
N ALA A 45 8.90 6.35 -8.99
CA ALA A 45 8.65 6.63 -7.59
C ALA A 45 8.39 8.13 -7.37
N VAL A 46 7.39 8.44 -6.56
CA VAL A 46 7.04 9.81 -6.14
C VAL A 46 7.01 9.86 -4.61
N VAL A 47 7.37 11.01 -4.06
CA VAL A 47 7.41 11.22 -2.60
C VAL A 47 5.99 11.37 -2.04
N SER A 48 5.11 12.07 -2.76
CA SER A 48 3.71 12.21 -2.38
C SER A 48 2.84 11.27 -3.20
N PRO A 49 2.02 10.42 -2.58
CA PRO A 49 1.11 9.52 -3.30
C PRO A 49 -0.03 10.28 -4.00
N VAL A 50 -0.31 11.52 -3.57
CA VAL A 50 -1.35 12.39 -4.12
C VAL A 50 -0.76 13.74 -4.50
N ASP A 51 -1.13 14.24 -5.67
CA ASP A 51 -0.85 15.63 -6.06
C ASP A 51 -1.91 16.56 -5.44
N MET A 52 -1.48 17.35 -4.45
CA MET A 52 -2.32 18.30 -3.72
C MET A 52 -2.89 19.42 -4.61
N SER A 53 -2.35 19.62 -5.81
CA SER A 53 -2.85 20.61 -6.77
C SER A 53 -4.00 20.08 -7.64
N THR A 54 -4.30 18.77 -7.58
CA THR A 54 -5.37 18.15 -8.36
C THR A 54 -6.74 18.54 -7.79
N ARG A 55 -7.54 19.26 -8.57
CA ARG A 55 -8.93 19.58 -8.22
C ARG A 55 -9.85 18.49 -8.73
N LEU A 56 -10.43 17.71 -7.82
CA LEU A 56 -11.46 16.73 -8.17
C LEU A 56 -12.72 17.46 -8.64
N VAL A 57 -13.22 17.06 -9.81
CA VAL A 57 -14.51 17.52 -10.33
C VAL A 57 -15.53 16.40 -10.21
N PRO A 58 -16.82 16.72 -10.00
CA PRO A 58 -17.87 15.71 -10.04
C PRO A 58 -17.82 14.96 -11.37
N SER A 59 -17.84 13.63 -11.29
CA SER A 59 -17.97 12.80 -12.48
C SER A 59 -19.38 12.95 -13.03
N ASP A 60 -19.53 13.22 -14.32
CA ASP A 60 -20.83 13.10 -15.00
C ASP A 60 -21.30 11.65 -14.92
N ALA A 61 -22.60 11.44 -14.68
CA ALA A 61 -23.20 10.10 -14.54
C ALA A 61 -23.02 9.20 -15.78
N ALA A 62 -22.67 9.79 -16.93
CA ALA A 62 -22.36 9.08 -18.17
C ALA A 62 -20.91 8.53 -18.21
N THR A 63 -20.03 8.98 -17.32
CA THR A 63 -18.62 8.57 -17.29
C THR A 63 -18.49 7.20 -16.63
N LYS A 64 -18.57 6.15 -17.45
CA LYS A 64 -18.27 4.79 -16.99
C LYS A 64 -16.76 4.60 -16.92
N VAL A 65 -16.22 4.55 -15.71
CA VAL A 65 -14.85 4.12 -15.47
C VAL A 65 -14.80 2.59 -15.61
N ASN A 66 -14.33 2.10 -16.76
CA ASN A 66 -14.09 0.67 -17.03
C ASN A 66 -12.75 0.18 -16.44
N ALA A 67 -12.28 0.82 -15.37
CA ALA A 67 -11.08 0.40 -14.67
C ALA A 67 -11.45 -0.49 -13.46
N PRO A 68 -10.59 -1.44 -13.07
CA PRO A 68 -10.77 -2.28 -11.88
C PRO A 68 -10.58 -1.48 -10.57
N PHE A 69 -11.42 -0.45 -10.36
CA PHE A 69 -11.26 0.53 -9.29
C PHE A 69 -11.34 -0.10 -7.89
N ARG A 70 -12.36 -0.95 -7.66
CA ARG A 70 -12.53 -1.64 -6.36
C ARG A 70 -11.33 -2.53 -6.01
N GLU A 71 -10.75 -3.15 -7.04
CA GLU A 71 -9.62 -4.06 -6.92
C GLU A 71 -8.32 -3.29 -6.64
N ALA A 72 -8.10 -2.16 -7.33
CA ALA A 72 -6.99 -1.24 -7.09
C ALA A 72 -7.03 -0.67 -5.67
N VAL A 73 -8.21 -0.20 -5.23
CA VAL A 73 -8.39 0.30 -3.86
C VAL A 73 -8.08 -0.78 -2.82
N GLY A 74 -8.56 -2.01 -3.02
CA GLY A 74 -8.26 -3.13 -2.13
C GLY A 74 -6.77 -3.47 -2.03
N ALA A 75 -6.06 -3.45 -3.17
CA ALA A 75 -4.61 -3.68 -3.20
C ALA A 75 -3.83 -2.59 -2.45
N LEU A 76 -4.20 -1.32 -2.65
CA LEU A 76 -3.60 -0.18 -1.94
C LEU A 76 -3.89 -0.23 -0.44
N MET A 77 -5.12 -0.57 -0.03
CA MET A 77 -5.48 -0.74 1.38
C MET A 77 -4.70 -1.87 2.05
N HIS A 78 -4.44 -2.96 1.34
CA HIS A 78 -3.62 -4.04 1.88
C HIS A 78 -2.17 -3.58 2.12
N LEU A 79 -1.58 -2.84 1.17
CA LEU A 79 -0.24 -2.27 1.32
C LEU A 79 -0.16 -1.29 2.49
N MET A 80 -1.11 -0.34 2.58
CA MET A 80 -1.07 0.71 3.61
C MET A 80 -1.19 0.13 5.03
N THR A 81 -1.98 -0.93 5.19
CA THR A 81 -2.24 -1.54 6.50
C THR A 81 -1.09 -2.46 6.94
N ALA A 82 -0.40 -3.08 5.98
CA ALA A 82 0.63 -4.07 6.26
C ALA A 82 2.04 -3.48 6.38
N THR A 83 2.53 -2.76 5.36
CA THR A 83 3.96 -2.38 5.27
C THR A 83 4.24 -0.96 4.78
N ARG A 84 3.25 -0.26 4.19
CA ARG A 84 3.41 1.06 3.57
C ARG A 84 2.43 2.10 4.12
N PRO A 85 2.39 2.37 5.43
CA PRO A 85 1.48 3.37 6.00
C PRO A 85 1.70 4.78 5.42
N ASP A 86 2.88 5.05 4.85
CA ASP A 86 3.25 6.29 4.19
C ASP A 86 2.40 6.63 2.94
N ILE A 87 1.74 5.65 2.32
CA ILE A 87 0.83 5.90 1.19
C ILE A 87 -0.57 6.33 1.63
N ALA A 88 -0.89 6.20 2.92
CA ALA A 88 -2.16 6.66 3.45
C ALA A 88 -2.18 8.20 3.48
N HIS A 89 -3.32 8.78 3.11
CA HIS A 89 -3.50 10.23 3.21
C HIS A 89 -3.61 10.64 4.68
N GLN A 90 -2.57 11.29 5.22
CA GLN A 90 -2.67 11.98 6.51
C GLN A 90 -3.41 13.30 6.31
N ASP A 91 -4.62 13.39 6.84
CA ASP A 91 -5.31 14.67 6.99
C ASP A 91 -4.57 15.45 8.10
N ALA A 92 -3.94 16.57 7.76
CA ALA A 92 -3.14 17.39 8.68
C ALA A 92 -3.95 18.05 9.82
N ARG A 93 -5.20 17.64 10.05
CA ARG A 93 -6.10 18.16 11.10
C ARG A 93 -5.98 17.43 12.44
N ASP A 94 -5.42 16.23 12.50
CA ASP A 94 -5.28 15.49 13.78
C ASP A 94 -3.99 15.79 14.55
N LEU A 95 -3.01 16.49 13.95
CA LEU A 95 -1.76 16.87 14.63
C LEU A 95 -1.90 18.12 15.53
N LEU A 96 -3.09 18.74 15.58
CA LEU A 96 -3.36 19.98 16.34
C LEU A 96 -4.22 19.79 17.61
N GLN A 97 -4.54 18.55 18.00
CA GLN A 97 -5.27 18.25 19.25
C GLN A 97 -4.47 17.40 20.26
N ALA A 98 -3.20 17.12 20.01
CA ALA A 98 -2.33 16.34 20.91
C ALA A 98 -1.20 17.17 21.53
N GLY A 99 -1.46 18.42 21.90
CA GLY A 99 -0.54 19.31 22.61
C GLY A 99 -1.24 20.09 23.70
#